data_AF-A0A2V7TA34-F1
#
_entry.id   AF-A0A2V7TA34-F1
#
_cell.length_a   1.000
_cell.length_b   1.000
_cell.length_c   1.000
_cell.angle_alpha   90.00
_cell.angle_beta   90.00
_cell.angle_gamma   90.00
#
_symmetry.space_group_name_H-M   'P 1'
#
loop_
_entity.id
_entity.type
_entity.pdbx_description
1 polymer ?
#
loop_
_entity_poly.entity_id
_entity_poly.type
_entity_poly.pdbx_seq_one_letter_code
_entity_poly.pdbx_strand_id
1 'polypeptide(L)'
;MKAHDAIRAALTEAAARLGASVAASTIELEQPRDPAHGDLATNLALTLAKSLKQKPRAVADRLVATLTLPQGLVRKIEVAGPGFVNFFLAEAQLATVLAGVLAAGGNYGKGDAGRGTKVNVEFVSANPTGPLHVGHGRGAALGDGIASLL
;
A
#
# COMPACT_ATOMS: atom_id res chain seq x y z
N MET A 1 -6.44 3.05 11.12
CA MET A 1 -5.90 3.77 9.94
C MET A 1 -4.55 3.13 9.62
N LYS A 2 -4.31 2.66 8.39
CA LYS A 2 -3.04 2.03 8.05
C LYS A 2 -1.96 3.12 7.93
N ALA A 3 -0.71 2.81 8.29
CA ALA A 3 0.39 3.79 8.21
C ALA A 3 0.53 4.41 6.80
N HIS A 4 0.26 3.62 5.75
CA HIS A 4 0.24 4.06 4.36
C HIS A 4 -0.76 5.20 4.11
N ASP A 5 -1.97 5.12 4.67
CA ASP A 5 -3.02 6.11 4.44
C ASP A 5 -2.63 7.45 5.08
N ALA A 6 -2.11 7.40 6.31
CA ALA A 6 -1.62 8.58 7.02
C ALA A 6 -0.46 9.26 6.29
N ILE A 7 0.51 8.48 5.79
CA ILE A 7 1.66 9.02 5.04
C ILE A 7 1.21 9.61 3.70
N ARG A 8 0.30 8.96 2.97
CA ARG A 8 -0.27 9.50 1.72
C ARG A 8 -0.97 10.83 1.95
N ALA A 9 -1.82 10.91 2.98
CA ALA A 9 -2.53 12.15 3.32
C ALA A 9 -1.55 13.29 3.65
N ALA A 10 -0.53 13.01 4.48
CA ALA A 10 0.50 13.99 4.83
C ALA A 10 1.34 14.43 3.62
N LEU A 11 1.67 13.51 2.70
CA LEU A 11 2.38 13.84 1.46
C LEU A 11 1.53 14.68 0.51
N THR A 12 0.23 14.40 0.39
CA THR A 12 -0.70 15.22 -0.39
C THR A 12 -0.77 16.65 0.16
N GLU A 13 -0.89 16.80 1.48
CA GLU A 13 -0.92 18.12 2.12
C GLU A 13 0.41 18.87 1.97
N ALA A 14 1.54 18.18 2.16
CA ALA A 14 2.86 18.77 1.97
C ALA A 14 3.07 19.21 0.52
N ALA A 15 2.68 18.41 -0.47
CA ALA A 15 2.74 18.79 -1.87
C ALA A 15 1.89 20.04 -2.17
N ALA A 16 0.68 20.12 -1.62
CA ALA A 16 -0.19 21.28 -1.78
C ALA A 16 0.44 22.56 -1.24
N ARG A 17 1.07 22.51 -0.05
CA ARG A 17 1.82 23.63 0.54
C ARG A 17 3.03 24.06 -0.30
N LEU A 18 3.59 23.15 -1.10
CA LEU A 18 4.67 23.47 -2.06
C LEU A 18 4.17 24.03 -3.40
N GLY A 19 2.85 24.13 -3.58
CA GLY A 19 2.23 24.61 -4.81
C GLY A 19 1.98 23.53 -5.86
N ALA A 20 2.01 22.25 -5.48
CA ALA A 20 1.69 21.12 -6.35
C ALA A 20 0.41 20.40 -5.90
N SER A 21 -0.50 20.13 -6.83
CA SER A 21 -1.69 19.33 -6.56
C SER A 21 -1.45 17.88 -7.00
N VAL A 22 -1.63 16.94 -6.08
CA VAL A 22 -1.48 15.49 -6.32
C VAL A 22 -2.56 14.74 -5.55
N ALA A 23 -3.20 13.76 -6.19
CA ALA A 23 -4.19 12.92 -5.53
C ALA A 23 -3.49 11.88 -4.64
N ALA A 24 -4.01 11.62 -3.44
CA ALA A 24 -3.44 10.63 -2.52
C ALA A 24 -3.33 9.21 -3.13
N SER A 25 -4.23 8.88 -4.07
CA SER A 25 -4.24 7.61 -4.81
C SER A 25 -3.11 7.49 -5.83
N THR A 26 -2.56 8.59 -6.34
CA THR A 26 -1.48 8.58 -7.34
C THR A 26 -0.08 8.61 -6.73
N ILE A 27 0.03 8.85 -5.42
CA ILE A 27 1.32 8.80 -4.72
C ILE A 27 1.76 7.35 -4.63
N GLU A 28 2.95 7.00 -5.10
CA GLU A 28 3.47 5.65 -4.89
C GLU A 28 4.18 5.56 -3.54
N LEU A 29 3.75 4.59 -2.73
CA LEU A 29 4.44 4.15 -1.52
C LEU A 29 4.76 2.67 -1.71
N GLU A 30 6.03 2.34 -1.77
CA GLU A 30 6.53 0.98 -1.97
C GLU A 30 7.41 0.55 -0.81
N GLN A 31 7.55 -0.76 -0.63
CA GLN A 31 8.53 -1.32 0.29
C GLN A 31 9.89 -1.38 -0.41
N PRO A 32 10.93 -0.73 0.12
CA PRO A 32 12.28 -0.80 -0.45
C PRO A 32 12.80 -2.24 -0.49
N ARG A 33 13.58 -2.57 -1.54
CA ARG A 33 14.25 -3.88 -1.64
C ARG A 33 15.32 -4.07 -0.57
N ASP A 34 16.04 -3.00 -0.24
CA ASP A 34 17.05 -2.97 0.80
C ASP A 34 16.43 -2.43 2.11
N PRO A 35 16.38 -3.22 3.19
CA PRO A 35 15.88 -2.77 4.49
C PRO A 35 16.61 -1.54 5.05
N ALA A 36 17.85 -1.28 4.63
CA ALA A 36 18.59 -0.07 5.02
C ALA A 36 17.92 1.21 4.50
N HIS A 37 17.05 1.12 3.48
CA HIS A 37 16.31 2.24 2.93
C HIS A 37 14.93 2.44 3.59
N GLY A 38 14.68 1.80 4.73
CA GLY A 38 13.46 1.97 5.52
C GLY A 38 12.34 1.02 5.13
N ASP A 39 11.19 1.24 5.75
CA ASP A 39 10.02 0.37 5.61
C ASP A 39 9.15 0.77 4.42
N LEU A 40 9.13 2.07 4.10
CA LEU A 40 8.40 2.64 2.97
C LEU A 40 9.24 3.68 2.25
N ALA A 41 9.09 3.78 0.93
CA ALA A 41 9.70 4.84 0.13
C ALA A 41 8.70 5.43 -0.87
N THR A 42 8.92 6.69 -1.24
CA THR A 42 8.19 7.35 -2.32
C THR A 42 9.12 8.07 -3.29
N ASN A 43 8.74 8.02 -4.57
CA ASN A 43 9.36 8.78 -5.65
C ASN A 43 8.73 10.17 -5.86
N LEU A 44 7.80 10.61 -4.99
CA LEU A 44 6.98 11.81 -5.20
C LEU A 44 7.79 13.06 -5.53
N ALA A 45 8.96 13.26 -4.92
CA ALA A 45 9.77 14.44 -5.21
C ALA A 45 10.28 14.47 -6.67
N LEU A 46 10.55 13.29 -7.26
CA LEU A 46 10.98 13.15 -8.65
C LEU A 46 9.84 13.50 -9.61
N THR A 47 8.62 13.07 -9.30
CA THR A 47 7.44 13.35 -10.14
C THR A 47 7.04 14.82 -10.05
N LEU A 48 7.17 15.44 -8.86
CA LEU A 48 6.85 16.86 -8.66
C LEU A 48 7.91 17.82 -9.19
N ALA A 49 9.19 17.41 -9.27
CA ALA A 49 10.32 18.23 -9.68
C ALA A 49 10.08 19.01 -10.98
N LYS A 50 9.50 18.35 -12.00
CA LYS A 50 9.20 18.98 -13.29
C LYS A 50 8.16 20.09 -13.17
N SER A 51 7.08 19.83 -12.43
CA SER A 51 6.00 20.81 -12.21
C SER A 51 6.44 22.02 -11.40
N LEU A 52 7.31 21.79 -10.40
CA LEU A 52 7.84 22.82 -9.52
C LEU A 52 9.08 23.54 -10.10
N LYS A 53 9.58 23.09 -11.26
CA LYS A 53 10.81 23.61 -11.91
C LYS A 53 12.02 23.64 -10.97
N GLN A 54 12.15 22.61 -10.13
CA GLN A 54 13.18 22.49 -9.10
C GLN A 54 13.93 21.17 -9.24
N LYS A 55 15.15 21.09 -8.69
CA LYS A 55 15.90 19.83 -8.63
C LYS A 55 15.16 18.85 -7.71
N PRO A 56 15.00 17.56 -8.08
CA PRO A 56 14.23 16.60 -7.29
C PRO A 56 14.69 16.48 -5.83
N ARG A 57 16.00 16.52 -5.57
CA ARG A 57 16.56 16.53 -4.21
C ARG A 57 16.05 17.70 -3.38
N ALA A 58 16.03 18.91 -3.94
CA ALA A 58 15.54 20.10 -3.25
C ALA A 58 14.03 20.02 -2.97
N VAL A 59 13.26 19.40 -3.88
CA VAL A 59 11.83 19.13 -3.66
C VAL A 59 11.65 18.12 -2.52
N ALA A 60 12.47 17.08 -2.45
CA ALA A 60 12.42 16.09 -1.38
C ALA A 60 12.72 16.72 -0.03
N ASP A 61 13.78 17.53 0.08
CA ASP A 61 14.13 18.23 1.32
C ASP A 61 13.00 19.17 1.78
N ARG A 62 12.39 19.91 0.85
CA ARG A 62 11.23 20.77 1.14
C ARG A 62 9.99 19.98 1.54
N LEU A 63 9.73 18.84 0.89
CA LEU A 63 8.63 17.93 1.25
C LEU A 63 8.79 17.44 2.67
N VAL A 64 9.99 16.94 3.03
CA VAL A 64 10.28 16.45 4.38
C VAL A 64 10.16 17.57 5.42
N ALA A 65 10.65 18.78 5.11
CA ALA A 65 10.54 19.93 6.01
C ALA A 65 9.09 20.41 6.24
N THR A 66 8.20 20.17 5.26
CA THR A 66 6.80 20.59 5.33
C THR A 66 5.89 19.48 5.89
N LEU A 67 6.41 18.26 5.98
CA LEU A 67 5.66 17.08 6.34
C LEU A 67 5.20 17.16 7.80
N THR A 68 3.92 16.89 8.02
CA THR A 68 3.35 16.78 9.37
C THR A 68 2.77 15.38 9.51
N LEU A 69 3.38 14.56 10.37
CA LEU A 69 2.94 13.18 10.62
C LEU A 69 2.43 13.04 12.05
N PRO A 70 1.48 12.13 12.31
CA PRO A 70 1.11 11.73 13.66
C PRO A 70 2.33 11.32 14.50
N GLN A 71 2.36 11.72 15.76
CA GLN A 71 3.42 11.33 16.68
C GLN A 71 3.51 9.80 16.80
N GLY A 72 4.73 9.28 16.81
CA GLY A 72 4.98 7.85 16.92
C GLY A 72 4.60 7.04 15.67
N LEU A 73 4.32 7.67 14.52
CA LEU A 73 4.12 6.95 13.25
C LEU A 73 5.45 6.59 12.59
N VAL A 74 6.35 7.55 12.48
CA VAL A 74 7.65 7.44 11.80
C VAL A 74 8.74 7.86 12.78
N ARG A 75 9.76 7.01 12.96
CA ARG A 75 10.92 7.31 13.81
C ARG A 75 12.01 8.10 13.08
N LYS A 76 12.07 7.97 11.75
CA LYS A 76 13.10 8.60 10.92
C LYS A 76 12.60 8.77 9.49
N ILE A 77 12.98 9.87 8.85
CA ILE A 77 12.78 10.13 7.43
C ILE A 77 14.13 10.45 6.82
N GLU A 78 14.44 9.86 5.67
CA GLU A 78 15.67 10.13 4.94
C GLU A 78 15.42 10.44 3.48
N VAL A 79 16.16 11.41 2.94
CA VAL A 79 16.19 11.64 1.50
C VAL A 79 17.37 10.87 0.91
N ALA A 80 17.08 9.97 -0.03
CA ALA A 80 18.07 9.11 -0.67
C ALA A 80 18.25 9.44 -2.16
N GLY A 81 19.49 9.29 -2.63
CA GLY A 81 19.87 9.45 -4.03
C GLY A 81 19.30 10.74 -4.67
N PRO A 82 18.64 10.65 -5.84
CA PRO A 82 18.17 11.82 -6.58
C PRO A 82 16.98 12.54 -5.91
N GLY A 83 16.30 11.95 -4.93
CA GLY A 83 15.11 12.54 -4.29
C GLY A 83 14.08 11.53 -3.79
N PHE A 84 14.45 10.27 -3.55
CA PHE A 84 13.55 9.33 -2.89
C PHE A 84 13.39 9.76 -1.43
N VAL A 85 12.17 9.68 -0.90
CA VAL A 85 11.90 9.92 0.51
C VAL A 85 11.58 8.59 1.17
N ASN A 86 12.44 8.18 2.08
CA ASN A 86 12.41 6.93 2.80
C ASN A 86 11.85 7.17 4.21
N PHE A 87 10.94 6.30 4.65
CA PHE A 87 10.30 6.35 5.96
C PHE A 87 10.67 5.11 6.75
N PHE A 88 11.10 5.33 7.99
CA PHE A 88 11.31 4.29 8.97
C PHE A 88 10.17 4.38 9.99
N LEU A 89 9.29 3.41 10.01
CA LEU A 89 8.16 3.36 10.92
C LEU A 89 8.65 3.17 12.35
N ALA A 90 7.90 3.72 13.31
CA ALA A 90 8.17 3.43 14.72
C ALA A 90 7.72 2.00 15.04
N GLU A 91 8.49 1.28 15.87
CA GLU A 91 8.16 -0.10 16.25
C GLU A 91 6.79 -0.25 16.90
N ALA A 92 6.34 0.79 17.62
CA ALA A 92 5.00 0.86 18.20
C ALA A 92 3.88 0.71 17.15
N GLN A 93 4.12 1.06 15.88
CA GLN A 93 3.15 0.86 14.80
C GLN A 93 2.95 -0.62 14.47
N LEU A 94 3.95 -1.49 14.63
CA LEU A 94 3.73 -2.93 14.46
C LEU A 94 2.78 -3.46 15.56
N ALA A 95 2.95 -2.96 16.79
CA ALA A 95 2.11 -3.38 17.91
C ALA A 95 0.64 -2.97 17.73
N THR A 96 0.35 -1.82 17.10
CA THR A 96 -1.03 -1.41 16.83
C THR A 96 -1.72 -2.31 15.80
N VAL A 97 -0.97 -2.85 14.83
CA VAL A 97 -1.52 -3.83 13.87
C VAL A 97 -1.93 -5.11 14.58
N LEU A 98 -1.10 -5.61 15.50
CA LEU A 98 -1.42 -6.83 16.27
C LEU A 98 -2.72 -6.68 17.07
N ALA A 99 -2.93 -5.54 17.72
CA ALA A 99 -4.17 -5.25 18.41
C ALA A 99 -5.39 -5.28 17.46
N GLY A 100 -5.24 -4.71 16.26
CA GLY A 100 -6.26 -4.76 15.22
C GLY A 100 -6.55 -6.18 14.71
N VAL A 101 -5.52 -7.01 14.53
CA VAL A 101 -5.67 -8.43 14.15
C VAL A 101 -6.45 -9.19 15.21
N LEU A 102 -6.07 -9.04 16.48
CA LEU A 102 -6.74 -9.71 17.60
C LEU A 102 -8.19 -9.27 17.75
N ALA A 103 -8.46 -7.96 17.60
CA ALA A 103 -9.82 -7.43 17.67
C ALA A 103 -10.71 -7.91 16.50
N ALA A 104 -10.15 -8.04 15.29
CA ALA A 104 -10.88 -8.54 14.13
C ALA A 104 -11.06 -10.07 14.13
N GLY A 105 -10.18 -10.82 14.80
CA GLY A 105 -10.24 -12.28 14.91
C GLY A 105 -10.31 -12.96 13.54
N GLY A 106 -11.21 -13.92 13.38
CA GLY A 106 -11.43 -14.63 12.10
C GLY A 106 -11.99 -13.77 10.96
N ASN A 107 -12.28 -12.49 11.21
CA ASN A 107 -12.65 -11.53 10.18
C ASN A 107 -11.49 -10.64 9.74
N TYR A 108 -10.30 -10.77 10.33
CA TYR A 108 -9.13 -10.05 9.86
C TYR A 108 -8.84 -10.40 8.40
N GLY A 109 -8.59 -9.37 7.58
CA GLY A 109 -8.36 -9.54 6.14
C GLY A 109 -9.63 -9.57 5.28
N LYS A 110 -10.83 -9.70 5.87
CA LYS A 110 -12.09 -9.55 5.12
C LYS A 110 -12.31 -8.08 4.76
N GLY A 111 -12.77 -7.84 3.54
CA GLY A 111 -13.13 -6.51 3.04
C GLY A 111 -14.58 -6.45 2.57
N ASP A 112 -15.03 -5.26 2.19
CA ASP A 112 -16.36 -5.01 1.62
C ASP A 112 -16.29 -4.61 0.14
N ALA A 113 -15.14 -4.84 -0.50
CA ALA A 113 -14.96 -4.64 -1.92
C ALA A 113 -15.99 -5.48 -2.70
N GLY A 114 -16.78 -4.84 -3.56
CA GLY A 114 -17.84 -5.53 -4.30
C GLY A 114 -19.13 -5.79 -3.51
N ARG A 115 -19.29 -5.23 -2.29
CA ARG A 115 -20.54 -5.37 -1.52
C ARG A 115 -21.76 -4.96 -2.36
N GLY A 116 -22.73 -5.87 -2.45
CA GLY A 116 -23.95 -5.70 -3.24
C GLY A 116 -23.85 -6.19 -4.69
N THR A 117 -22.67 -6.62 -5.13
CA THR A 117 -22.45 -7.23 -6.45
C THR A 117 -22.57 -8.76 -6.32
N LYS A 118 -23.32 -9.39 -7.23
CA LYS A 118 -23.35 -10.84 -7.36
C LYS A 118 -22.29 -11.29 -8.36
N VAL A 119 -21.47 -12.27 -7.97
CA VAL A 119 -20.46 -12.88 -8.84
C VAL A 119 -20.78 -14.36 -9.00
N ASN A 120 -20.76 -14.86 -10.24
CA ASN A 120 -20.86 -16.29 -10.53
C ASN A 120 -19.45 -16.84 -10.78
N VAL A 121 -19.04 -17.82 -9.99
CA VAL A 121 -17.75 -18.52 -10.15
C VAL A 121 -18.04 -19.93 -10.61
N GLU A 122 -17.89 -20.18 -11.92
CA GLU A 122 -18.04 -21.52 -12.50
C GLU A 122 -16.66 -22.19 -12.58
N PHE A 123 -16.54 -23.40 -12.05
CA PHE A 123 -15.29 -24.15 -12.06
C PHE A 123 -15.51 -25.67 -12.01
N VAL A 124 -14.43 -26.43 -12.26
CA VAL A 124 -14.41 -27.88 -12.54
C VAL A 124 -15.05 -28.23 -13.89
N SER A 125 -16.35 -27.95 -14.08
CA SER A 125 -17.14 -28.19 -15.30
C SER A 125 -16.75 -29.46 -16.08
N ALA A 126 -16.51 -30.55 -15.36
CA ALA A 126 -16.01 -31.79 -15.92
C ALA A 126 -17.15 -32.56 -16.59
N ASN A 127 -16.85 -33.20 -17.73
CA ASN A 127 -17.81 -34.09 -18.38
C ASN A 127 -18.11 -35.30 -17.48
N PRO A 128 -19.39 -35.70 -17.31
CA PRO A 128 -19.78 -36.76 -16.38
C PRO A 128 -19.51 -38.18 -16.91
N THR A 129 -18.56 -38.33 -17.85
CA THR A 129 -18.30 -39.58 -18.58
C THR A 129 -17.03 -40.31 -18.11
N GLY A 130 -16.42 -39.88 -17.01
CA GLY A 130 -15.23 -40.54 -16.44
C GLY A 130 -14.81 -39.96 -15.09
N PRO A 131 -13.80 -40.56 -14.44
CA PRO A 131 -13.27 -40.07 -13.18
C PRO A 131 -12.54 -38.73 -13.35
N LEU A 132 -12.54 -37.91 -12.30
CA LEU A 132 -11.71 -36.72 -12.26
C LEU A 132 -10.21 -37.09 -12.25
N HIS A 133 -9.39 -36.18 -12.75
CA HIS A 133 -7.94 -36.33 -12.81
C HIS A 133 -7.26 -35.06 -12.28
N VAL A 134 -5.94 -35.09 -12.13
CA VAL A 134 -5.13 -33.97 -11.56
C VAL A 134 -5.43 -32.62 -12.20
N GLY A 135 -5.59 -32.55 -13.53
CA GLY A 135 -6.01 -31.32 -14.21
C GLY A 135 -7.32 -30.72 -13.70
N HIS A 136 -8.34 -31.53 -13.43
CA HIS A 136 -9.60 -31.10 -12.81
C HIS A 136 -9.38 -30.61 -11.37
N GLY A 137 -8.50 -31.28 -10.61
CA GLY A 137 -8.15 -30.89 -9.25
C GLY A 137 -7.55 -29.49 -9.18
N ARG A 138 -6.72 -29.09 -10.15
CA ARG A 138 -6.20 -27.72 -10.26
C ARG A 138 -7.34 -26.71 -10.48
N GLY A 139 -8.27 -27.02 -11.40
CA GLY A 139 -9.44 -26.18 -11.66
C GLY A 139 -10.36 -26.06 -10.44
N ALA A 140 -10.54 -27.16 -9.71
CA ALA A 140 -11.27 -27.21 -8.44
C ALA A 140 -10.66 -26.27 -7.40
N ALA A 141 -9.36 -26.43 -7.11
CA ALA A 141 -8.68 -25.64 -6.10
C ALA A 141 -8.62 -24.14 -6.43
N LEU A 142 -8.42 -23.79 -7.71
CA LEU A 142 -8.40 -22.39 -8.13
C LEU A 142 -9.79 -21.75 -8.01
N GLY A 143 -10.83 -22.43 -8.50
CA GLY A 143 -12.19 -21.92 -8.45
C GLY A 143 -12.72 -21.77 -7.03
N ASP A 144 -12.47 -22.77 -6.19
CA ASP A 144 -12.81 -22.73 -4.76
C ASP A 144 -12.06 -21.61 -4.01
N GLY A 145 -10.76 -21.43 -4.31
CA GLY A 145 -9.96 -20.34 -3.76
C GLY A 145 -10.46 -18.95 -4.16
N ILE A 146 -10.88 -18.77 -5.42
CA ILE A 146 -11.49 -17.52 -5.89
C ILE A 146 -12.84 -17.30 -5.21
N ALA A 147 -13.71 -18.33 -5.17
CA ALA A 147 -15.02 -18.23 -4.54
C ALA A 147 -14.95 -17.95 -3.04
N SER A 148 -13.91 -18.44 -2.35
CA SER A 148 -13.66 -18.17 -0.93
C SER A 148 -13.11 -16.77 -0.66
N LEU A 149 -12.42 -16.17 -1.65
CA LEU A 149 -11.84 -14.83 -1.56
C LEU A 149 -12.89 -13.73 -1.80
N LEU A 150 -13.83 -13.96 -2.72
CA LEU A 150 -14.90 -13.03 -3.12
C LEU A 150 -16.06 -12.99 -2.11
#